data_AF-A0A382SYC0-F1
#
_entry.id   AF-A0A382SYC0-F1
#
_cell.length_a   1.000
_cell.length_b   1.000
_cell.length_c   1.000
_cell.angle_alpha   90.00
_cell.angle_beta   90.00
_cell.angle_gamma   90.00
#
_symmetry.space_group_name_H-M   'P 1'
#
loop_
_entity.id
_entity.type
_entity.pdbx_description
1 polymer ?
#
loop_
_entity_poly.entity_id
_entity_poly.type
_entity_poly.pdbx_seq_one_letter_code
_entity_poly.pdbx_strand_id
1 'polypeptide(L)'
;MKNIILTVLIILSFLNATGAWMMSQRSHRELKWNTIATEHFDVHYHDGIRDIAVKGASIAEQIRPVLIQQMGLDTLRRLDIGFTTEDEILNGFATPGNYTVIWVDQNDAGLWAGDEKWLRTVLAHELQHLVFFNTIKGPWWLPEPMNSLIAGVPGWVVEGLAEYYTEKWRPFRFDISHKGHVIRNTVHKIKDPHNDGFSKSLYLADRFGDST
;
A
#
# COMPACT_ATOMS: atom_id res chain seq x y z
N MET A 1 -3.32 13.88 37.98
CA MET A 1 -4.28 13.15 37.11
C MET A 1 -4.80 13.99 35.96
N LYS A 2 -5.40 15.17 36.20
CA LYS A 2 -5.93 16.06 35.14
C LYS A 2 -4.86 16.46 34.09
N ASN A 3 -3.65 16.77 34.52
CA ASN A 3 -2.55 17.13 33.62
C ASN A 3 -2.05 15.93 32.79
N ILE A 4 -2.09 14.71 33.33
CA ILE A 4 -1.71 13.49 32.60
C ILE A 4 -2.74 13.20 31.50
N ILE A 5 -4.03 13.33 31.82
CA ILE A 5 -5.11 13.17 30.85
C ILE A 5 -5.00 14.22 29.74
N LEU A 6 -4.70 15.47 30.08
CA LEU A 6 -4.52 16.54 29.11
C LEU A 6 -3.30 16.29 28.20
N THR A 7 -2.17 15.84 28.77
CA THR A 7 -0.98 15.48 27.99
C THR A 7 -1.24 14.29 27.07
N VAL A 8 -1.96 13.26 27.53
CA VAL A 8 -2.37 12.11 26.72
C VAL A 8 -3.29 12.55 25.58
N LEU A 9 -4.28 13.41 25.85
CA LEU A 9 -5.18 13.96 24.83
C LEU A 9 -4.42 14.81 23.80
N ILE A 10 -3.44 15.61 24.23
CA ILE A 10 -2.59 16.41 23.34
C ILE A 10 -1.75 15.50 22.44
N ILE A 11 -1.11 14.46 23.00
CA ILE A 11 -0.33 13.48 22.23
C ILE A 11 -1.23 12.75 21.22
N LEU A 12 -2.44 12.34 21.63
CA LEU A 12 -3.42 11.69 20.75
C LEU A 12 -3.91 12.64 19.63
N SER A 13 -3.97 13.95 19.89
CA SER A 13 -4.39 14.95 18.91
C SER A 13 -3.38 15.09 17.76
N PHE A 14 -2.08 14.97 18.05
CA PHE A 14 -1.01 15.02 17.04
C PHE A 14 -0.96 13.77 16.14
N LEU A 15 -1.61 12.67 16.51
CA LEU A 15 -1.66 11.45 15.69
C LEU A 15 -2.62 11.55 14.49
N ASN A 16 -3.51 12.56 14.46
CA ASN A 16 -4.55 12.68 13.43
C ASN A 16 -4.07 13.28 12.09
N ALA A 17 -2.78 13.62 11.94
CA ALA A 17 -2.23 14.21 10.72
C ALA A 17 -1.05 13.40 10.15
N THR A 18 -1.18 12.06 10.14
CA THR A 18 -0.08 11.13 9.81
C THR A 18 -0.07 10.62 8.37
N GLY A 19 -0.94 11.12 7.47
CA GLY A 19 -1.05 10.67 6.07
C GLY A 19 0.20 10.95 5.21
N ALA A 20 0.08 11.75 4.14
CA ALA A 20 1.23 12.08 3.27
C ALA A 20 2.44 12.63 4.05
N TRP A 21 2.22 13.32 5.18
CA TRP A 21 3.25 13.83 6.07
C TRP A 21 4.24 12.77 6.56
N MET A 22 3.80 11.53 6.81
CA MET A 22 4.71 10.46 7.24
C MET A 22 5.81 10.18 6.20
N MET A 23 5.49 10.40 4.92
CA MET A 23 6.41 10.15 3.80
C MET A 23 7.13 11.43 3.35
N SER A 24 6.45 12.58 3.28
CA SER A 24 7.02 13.82 2.75
C SER A 24 7.45 14.85 3.80
N GLN A 25 7.06 14.66 5.07
CA GLN A 25 7.19 15.65 6.14
C GLN A 25 6.47 16.98 5.83
N ARG A 26 5.52 16.97 4.87
CA ARG A 26 4.71 18.12 4.47
C ARG A 26 3.23 17.80 4.64
N SER A 27 2.44 18.80 4.99
CA SER A 27 1.01 18.65 5.30
C SER A 27 0.08 19.36 4.31
N HIS A 28 0.64 20.10 3.33
CA HIS A 28 -0.07 20.79 2.26
C HIS A 28 -1.42 21.40 2.70
N ARG A 29 -1.37 22.29 3.71
CA ARG A 29 -2.57 22.90 4.33
C ARG A 29 -3.28 23.88 3.40
N GLU A 30 -2.59 24.35 2.37
CA GLU A 30 -3.10 25.19 1.30
C GLU A 30 -4.08 24.44 0.38
N LEU A 31 -4.03 23.11 0.35
CA LEU A 31 -4.93 22.29 -0.45
C LEU A 31 -6.32 22.20 0.18
N LYS A 32 -7.34 22.30 -0.67
CA LYS A 32 -8.72 22.00 -0.30
C LYS A 32 -9.03 20.56 -0.62
N TRP A 33 -9.27 19.77 0.42
CA TRP A 33 -9.55 18.35 0.31
C TRP A 33 -11.05 18.06 0.22
N ASN A 34 -11.41 17.11 -0.63
CA ASN A 34 -12.75 16.61 -0.86
C ASN A 34 -12.75 15.09 -0.73
N THR A 35 -13.92 14.49 -0.51
CA THR A 35 -14.07 13.02 -0.41
C THR A 35 -15.18 12.51 -1.31
N ILE A 36 -14.89 11.47 -2.09
CA ILE A 36 -15.89 10.66 -2.80
C ILE A 36 -16.12 9.40 -1.99
N ALA A 37 -17.36 9.18 -1.55
CA ALA A 37 -17.76 7.94 -0.90
C ALA A 37 -18.31 6.95 -1.95
N THR A 38 -17.73 5.75 -2.00
CA THR A 38 -18.26 4.61 -2.76
C THR A 38 -18.92 3.60 -1.81
N GLU A 39 -19.15 2.35 -2.23
CA GLU A 39 -19.64 1.30 -1.33
C GLU A 39 -18.55 0.90 -0.31
N HIS A 40 -17.32 0.72 -0.79
CA HIS A 40 -16.22 0.16 0.01
C HIS A 40 -15.06 1.11 0.29
N PHE A 41 -15.06 2.32 -0.27
CA PHE A 41 -13.95 3.26 -0.16
C PHE A 41 -14.36 4.70 0.14
N ASP A 42 -13.61 5.35 1.03
CA ASP A 42 -13.52 6.81 1.13
C ASP A 42 -12.33 7.30 0.32
N VAL A 43 -12.58 8.03 -0.77
CA VAL A 43 -11.53 8.51 -1.68
C VAL A 43 -11.31 10.00 -1.47
N HIS A 44 -10.21 10.36 -0.82
CA HIS A 44 -9.81 11.73 -0.53
C HIS A 44 -8.93 12.30 -1.65
N TYR A 45 -9.17 13.54 -2.05
CA TYR A 45 -8.41 14.20 -3.10
C TYR A 45 -8.44 15.72 -2.92
N HIS A 46 -7.43 16.42 -3.42
CA HIS A 46 -7.44 17.88 -3.45
C HIS A 46 -8.06 18.45 -4.74
N ASP A 47 -8.45 19.72 -4.72
CA ASP A 47 -8.91 20.43 -5.92
C ASP A 47 -7.90 20.28 -7.09
N GLY A 48 -8.41 20.11 -8.32
CA GLY A 48 -7.60 19.93 -9.53
C GLY A 48 -7.48 18.49 -10.03
N ILE A 49 -7.74 17.48 -9.19
CA ILE A 49 -7.58 16.06 -9.56
C ILE A 49 -8.85 15.20 -9.39
N ARG A 50 -10.02 15.82 -9.43
CA ARG A 50 -11.30 15.11 -9.25
C ARG A 50 -11.49 13.97 -10.25
N ASP A 51 -11.13 14.16 -11.52
CA ASP A 51 -11.33 13.14 -12.56
C ASP A 51 -10.46 11.91 -12.33
N ILE A 52 -9.24 12.11 -11.82
CA ILE A 52 -8.35 11.05 -11.37
C ILE A 52 -8.97 10.32 -10.18
N ALA A 53 -9.47 11.05 -9.18
CA ALA A 53 -10.09 10.47 -8.00
C ALA A 53 -11.33 9.62 -8.35
N VAL A 54 -12.17 10.09 -9.28
CA VAL A 54 -13.33 9.34 -9.79
C VAL A 54 -12.90 8.06 -10.51
N LYS A 55 -11.87 8.13 -11.37
CA LYS A 55 -11.31 6.94 -12.02
C LYS A 55 -10.72 5.96 -11.00
N GLY A 56 -9.92 6.45 -10.07
CA GLY A 56 -9.32 5.67 -8.99
C GLY A 56 -10.37 4.96 -8.14
N ALA A 57 -11.43 5.68 -7.75
CA ALA A 57 -12.57 5.11 -7.02
C ALA A 57 -13.25 3.97 -7.80
N SER A 58 -13.48 4.15 -9.10
CA SER A 58 -14.06 3.11 -9.95
C SER A 58 -13.14 1.88 -10.07
N ILE A 59 -11.84 2.09 -10.23
CA ILE A 59 -10.86 0.99 -10.31
C ILE A 59 -10.77 0.25 -8.98
N ALA A 60 -10.75 0.96 -7.85
CA ALA A 60 -10.70 0.39 -6.50
C ALA A 60 -11.86 -0.60 -6.26
N GLU A 61 -13.08 -0.19 -6.61
CA GLU A 61 -14.26 -1.04 -6.50
C GLU A 61 -14.18 -2.29 -7.40
N GLN A 62 -13.61 -2.16 -8.60
CA GLN A 62 -13.46 -3.28 -9.52
C GLN A 62 -12.41 -4.30 -9.06
N ILE A 63 -11.32 -3.86 -8.43
CA ILE A 63 -10.23 -4.76 -8.01
C ILE A 63 -10.48 -5.40 -6.64
N ARG A 64 -11.19 -4.70 -5.75
CA ARG A 64 -11.40 -5.15 -4.36
C ARG A 64 -11.89 -6.61 -4.22
N PRO A 65 -12.88 -7.10 -4.99
CA PRO A 65 -13.35 -8.48 -4.83
C PRO A 65 -12.25 -9.51 -5.09
N VAL A 66 -11.39 -9.25 -6.08
CA VAL A 66 -10.26 -10.15 -6.42
C VAL A 66 -9.25 -10.18 -5.27
N LEU A 67 -8.87 -9.02 -4.73
CA LEU A 67 -7.87 -8.94 -3.66
C LEU A 67 -8.35 -9.63 -2.38
N ILE A 68 -9.63 -9.43 -2.01
CA ILE A 68 -10.26 -10.09 -0.85
C ILE A 68 -10.28 -11.61 -1.03
N GLN A 69 -10.64 -12.09 -2.22
CA GLN A 69 -10.65 -13.52 -2.53
C GLN A 69 -9.24 -14.12 -2.48
N GLN A 70 -8.23 -13.44 -3.04
CA GLN A 70 -6.82 -13.87 -3.01
C GLN A 70 -6.32 -14.09 -1.58
N MET A 71 -6.83 -13.32 -0.63
CA MET A 71 -6.45 -13.38 0.78
C MET A 71 -7.41 -14.20 1.67
N GLY A 72 -8.43 -14.84 1.09
CA GLY A 72 -9.38 -15.68 1.81
C GLY A 72 -10.20 -14.93 2.86
N LEU A 73 -10.47 -13.64 2.66
CA LEU A 73 -11.27 -12.84 3.58
C LEU A 73 -12.75 -12.88 3.18
N ASP A 74 -13.64 -13.08 4.15
CA ASP A 74 -15.09 -13.00 3.92
C ASP A 74 -15.57 -11.54 3.91
N THR A 75 -14.97 -10.71 4.75
CA THR A 75 -15.32 -9.30 4.91
C THR A 75 -14.08 -8.45 5.10
N LEU A 76 -14.16 -7.21 4.64
CA LEU A 76 -13.14 -6.20 4.84
C LEU A 76 -13.83 -4.87 5.09
N ARG A 77 -13.45 -4.20 6.19
CA ARG A 77 -13.98 -2.86 6.47
C ARG A 77 -13.64 -1.90 5.34
N ARG A 78 -14.40 -0.82 5.27
CA ARG A 78 -14.18 0.29 4.35
C ARG A 78 -12.72 0.79 4.45
N LEU A 79 -12.13 1.15 3.31
CA LEU A 79 -10.74 1.59 3.20
C LEU A 79 -10.66 3.05 2.74
N ASP A 80 -9.62 3.75 3.14
CA ASP A 80 -9.36 5.13 2.75
C ASP A 80 -8.27 5.20 1.66
N ILE A 81 -8.51 5.97 0.60
CA ILE A 81 -7.54 6.21 -0.48
C ILE A 81 -7.34 7.72 -0.63
N GLY A 82 -6.13 8.22 -0.40
CA GLY A 82 -5.75 9.59 -0.70
C GLY A 82 -5.07 9.69 -2.06
N PHE A 83 -5.52 10.59 -2.93
CA PHE A 83 -4.81 10.98 -4.15
C PHE A 83 -4.20 12.36 -4.00
N THR A 84 -2.95 12.51 -4.40
CA THR A 84 -2.22 13.79 -4.39
C THR A 84 -1.29 13.92 -5.60
N THR A 85 -1.06 15.13 -6.07
CA THR A 85 -0.01 15.46 -7.05
C THR A 85 1.20 16.12 -6.38
N GLU A 86 1.06 16.52 -5.12
CA GLU A 86 2.11 17.19 -4.35
C GLU A 86 3.14 16.20 -3.81
N ASP A 87 4.38 16.65 -3.73
CA ASP A 87 5.57 15.89 -3.31
C ASP A 87 6.02 14.81 -4.30
N GLU A 88 7.34 14.79 -4.59
CA GLU A 88 7.96 13.82 -5.51
C GLU A 88 8.23 12.48 -4.79
N ILE A 89 7.16 11.81 -4.37
CA ILE A 89 7.23 10.50 -3.71
C ILE A 89 6.85 9.41 -4.69
N LEU A 90 7.58 8.30 -4.64
CA LEU A 90 7.34 7.15 -5.50
C LEU A 90 5.99 6.48 -5.18
N ASN A 91 5.11 6.49 -6.19
CA ASN A 91 3.86 5.72 -6.35
C ASN A 91 2.82 5.85 -5.23
N GLY A 92 3.10 5.30 -4.06
CA GLY A 92 2.15 5.19 -2.98
C GLY A 92 2.73 4.55 -1.73
N PHE A 93 1.94 4.56 -0.66
CA PHE A 93 2.16 3.68 0.49
C PHE A 93 0.82 3.26 1.08
N ALA A 94 0.83 2.11 1.73
CA ALA A 94 -0.30 1.55 2.43
C ALA A 94 0.05 1.35 3.91
N THR A 95 -0.93 1.49 4.79
CA THR A 95 -0.72 1.29 6.23
C THR A 95 -1.66 0.24 6.81
N PRO A 96 -1.25 -0.41 7.91
CA PRO A 96 -2.16 -1.24 8.69
C PRO A 96 -3.41 -0.50 9.21
N GLY A 97 -3.43 0.84 9.18
CA GLY A 97 -4.58 1.69 9.51
C GLY A 97 -5.71 1.70 8.48
N ASN A 98 -5.65 0.86 7.43
CA ASN A 98 -6.63 0.78 6.34
C ASN A 98 -6.70 2.02 5.45
N TYR A 99 -5.61 2.78 5.39
CA TYR A 99 -5.48 3.90 4.45
C TYR A 99 -4.24 3.75 3.57
N THR A 100 -4.35 4.24 2.33
CA THR A 100 -3.25 4.38 1.40
C THR A 100 -3.23 5.79 0.80
N VAL A 101 -2.05 6.29 0.43
CA VAL A 101 -1.89 7.52 -0.36
C VAL A 101 -1.18 7.18 -1.67
N ILE A 102 -1.66 7.73 -2.78
CA ILE A 102 -1.12 7.54 -4.12
C ILE A 102 -0.75 8.92 -4.71
N TRP A 103 0.50 9.03 -5.19
CA TRP A 103 1.03 10.21 -5.85
C TRP A 103 0.92 10.07 -7.37
N VAL A 104 0.05 10.87 -7.98
CA VAL A 104 -0.45 10.61 -9.34
C VAL A 104 0.38 11.31 -10.42
N ASP A 105 0.99 12.46 -10.12
CA ASP A 105 1.63 13.33 -11.13
C ASP A 105 3.11 13.02 -11.41
N GLN A 106 3.65 12.00 -10.75
CA GLN A 106 5.11 11.80 -10.68
C GLN A 106 5.63 10.69 -11.60
N ASN A 107 4.77 10.08 -12.44
CA ASN A 107 5.19 8.88 -13.16
C ASN A 107 5.40 9.07 -14.66
N ASP A 108 6.68 9.12 -15.05
CA ASP A 108 7.14 8.81 -16.42
C ASP A 108 6.58 7.46 -16.91
N ALA A 109 6.20 6.51 -16.03
CA ALA A 109 5.56 5.25 -16.43
C ALA A 109 4.13 5.42 -16.99
N GLY A 110 3.43 6.52 -16.66
CA GLY A 110 2.15 6.90 -17.28
C GLY A 110 2.31 7.15 -18.78
N LEU A 111 3.43 7.76 -19.19
CA LEU A 111 3.78 8.02 -20.59
C LEU A 111 3.94 6.72 -21.43
N TRP A 112 4.29 5.59 -20.81
CA TRP A 112 4.51 4.31 -21.50
C TRP A 112 3.35 3.31 -21.37
N ALA A 113 2.59 3.35 -20.26
CA ALA A 113 1.49 2.40 -20.00
C ALA A 113 0.10 2.97 -20.34
N GLY A 114 -0.04 4.29 -20.45
CA GLY A 114 -1.31 5.01 -20.38
C GLY A 114 -1.75 5.16 -18.93
N ASP A 115 -2.14 6.38 -18.56
CA ASP A 115 -2.41 6.81 -17.17
C ASP A 115 -3.35 5.86 -16.40
N GLU A 116 -4.34 5.27 -17.09
CA GLU A 116 -5.27 4.32 -16.47
C GLU A 116 -4.64 2.96 -16.14
N LYS A 117 -3.79 2.42 -17.01
CA LYS A 117 -3.12 1.13 -16.75
C LYS A 117 -2.10 1.26 -15.64
N TRP A 118 -1.39 2.39 -15.61
CA TRP A 118 -0.49 2.72 -14.53
C TRP A 118 -1.24 2.84 -13.20
N LEU A 119 -2.28 3.68 -13.15
CA LEU A 119 -3.07 3.90 -11.93
C LEU A 119 -3.67 2.60 -11.41
N ARG A 120 -4.19 1.74 -12.30
CA ARG A 120 -4.70 0.42 -11.92
C ARG A 120 -3.62 -0.48 -11.31
N THR A 121 -2.40 -0.45 -11.84
CA THR A 121 -1.31 -1.29 -11.34
C THR A 121 -0.89 -0.85 -9.95
N VAL A 122 -0.64 0.44 -9.75
CA VAL A 122 -0.24 0.99 -8.44
C VAL A 122 -1.37 0.83 -7.42
N LEU A 123 -2.60 1.16 -7.80
CA LEU A 123 -3.75 1.02 -6.90
C LEU A 123 -3.98 -0.44 -6.49
N ALA A 124 -3.79 -1.40 -7.39
CA ALA A 124 -3.87 -2.82 -7.03
C ALA A 124 -2.78 -3.23 -6.04
N HIS A 125 -1.53 -2.81 -6.30
CA HIS A 125 -0.40 -3.08 -5.40
C HIS A 125 -0.65 -2.53 -4.00
N GLU A 126 -1.01 -1.25 -3.89
CA GLU A 126 -1.25 -0.59 -2.60
C GLU A 126 -2.48 -1.15 -1.89
N LEU A 127 -3.57 -1.47 -2.61
CA LEU A 127 -4.72 -2.10 -1.98
C LEU A 127 -4.41 -3.52 -1.50
N GLN A 128 -3.55 -4.27 -2.21
CA GLN A 128 -3.16 -5.61 -1.79
C GLN A 128 -2.43 -5.59 -0.45
N HIS A 129 -1.62 -4.57 -0.17
CA HIS A 129 -1.05 -4.34 1.16
C HIS A 129 -2.13 -4.16 2.22
N LEU A 130 -3.16 -3.34 1.96
CA LEU A 130 -4.25 -3.13 2.91
C LEU A 130 -5.03 -4.43 3.18
N VAL A 131 -5.36 -5.19 2.14
CA VAL A 131 -6.03 -6.49 2.31
C VAL A 131 -5.14 -7.44 3.11
N PHE A 132 -3.85 -7.55 2.76
CA PHE A 132 -2.89 -8.40 3.45
C PHE A 132 -2.75 -8.03 4.94
N PHE A 133 -2.64 -6.75 5.29
CA PHE A 133 -2.57 -6.32 6.70
C PHE A 133 -3.81 -6.71 7.52
N ASN A 134 -4.98 -6.87 6.89
CA ASN A 134 -6.19 -7.34 7.59
C ASN A 134 -6.20 -8.86 7.82
N THR A 135 -5.35 -9.63 7.12
CA THR A 135 -5.13 -11.07 7.37
C THR A 135 -4.18 -11.34 8.53
N ILE A 136 -3.24 -10.43 8.75
CA ILE A 136 -2.20 -10.58 9.77
C ILE A 136 -2.83 -10.42 11.15
N LYS A 137 -2.43 -11.27 12.10
CA LYS A 137 -2.84 -11.19 13.50
C LYS A 137 -1.60 -11.05 14.36
N GLY A 138 -1.40 -9.86 14.91
CA GLY A 138 -0.41 -9.65 15.95
C GLY A 138 -0.87 -10.17 17.31
N PRO A 139 -0.14 -9.82 18.39
CA PRO A 139 -0.52 -10.22 19.73
C PRO A 139 -1.93 -9.74 20.09
N TRP A 140 -2.76 -10.68 20.55
CA TRP A 140 -4.20 -10.47 20.81
C TRP A 140 -4.52 -9.36 21.81
N TRP A 141 -3.55 -8.98 22.65
CA TRP A 141 -3.69 -7.94 23.67
C TRP A 141 -3.47 -6.51 23.14
N LEU A 142 -3.07 -6.35 21.88
CA LEU A 142 -3.03 -5.05 21.21
C LEU A 142 -4.24 -4.86 20.29
N PRO A 143 -4.83 -3.65 20.25
CA PRO A 143 -5.87 -3.33 19.30
C PRO A 143 -5.32 -3.18 17.88
N GLU A 144 -6.14 -3.48 16.87
CA GLU A 144 -5.86 -3.07 15.48
C GLU A 144 -5.81 -1.54 15.38
N PRO A 145 -4.86 -0.96 14.62
CA PRO A 145 -3.90 -1.62 13.73
C PRO A 145 -2.52 -1.93 14.37
N MET A 146 -2.37 -1.71 15.68
CA MET A 146 -1.07 -1.80 16.38
C MET A 146 -0.55 -3.23 16.46
N ASN A 147 -1.45 -4.21 16.64
CA ASN A 147 -1.08 -5.63 16.63
C ASN A 147 -0.44 -6.02 15.28
N SER A 148 -1.03 -5.63 14.15
CA SER A 148 -0.55 -5.93 12.80
C SER A 148 0.84 -5.34 12.54
N LEU A 149 1.12 -4.13 13.05
CA LEU A 149 2.45 -3.52 12.97
C LEU A 149 3.55 -4.32 13.70
N ILE A 150 3.21 -4.94 14.85
CA ILE A 150 4.19 -5.69 15.63
C ILE A 150 4.21 -7.20 15.32
N ALA A 151 3.44 -7.64 14.32
CA ALA A 151 3.42 -9.04 13.89
C ALA A 151 4.78 -9.52 13.32
N GLY A 152 5.68 -8.59 12.96
CA GLY A 152 7.04 -8.92 12.56
C GLY A 152 7.14 -9.56 11.18
N VAL A 153 6.18 -9.28 10.29
CA VAL A 153 6.19 -9.80 8.92
C VAL A 153 7.37 -9.20 8.15
N PRO A 154 8.25 -10.04 7.54
CA PRO A 154 9.37 -9.53 6.77
C PRO A 154 8.90 -8.66 5.59
N GLY A 155 9.57 -7.52 5.35
CA GLY A 155 9.17 -6.60 4.27
C GLY A 155 9.12 -7.26 2.89
N TRP A 156 10.01 -8.23 2.61
CA TRP A 156 9.99 -8.94 1.33
C TRP A 156 8.71 -9.76 1.12
N VAL A 157 8.06 -10.22 2.20
CA VAL A 157 6.75 -10.90 2.12
C VAL A 157 5.67 -9.90 1.78
N VAL A 158 5.69 -8.73 2.44
CA VAL A 158 4.73 -7.63 2.21
C VAL A 158 4.77 -7.21 0.74
N GLU A 159 5.93 -6.77 0.23
CA GLU A 159 6.07 -6.37 -1.17
C GLU A 159 5.93 -7.55 -2.14
N GLY A 160 6.49 -8.71 -1.80
CA GLY A 160 6.49 -9.87 -2.68
C GLY A 160 5.09 -10.42 -2.97
N LEU A 161 4.21 -10.46 -1.96
CA LEU A 161 2.82 -10.87 -2.17
C LEU A 161 2.04 -9.82 -2.96
N ALA A 162 2.26 -8.53 -2.70
CA ALA A 162 1.63 -7.45 -3.46
C ALA A 162 2.01 -7.54 -4.95
N GLU A 163 3.29 -7.68 -5.26
CA GLU A 163 3.78 -7.83 -6.64
C GLU A 163 3.25 -9.12 -7.28
N TYR A 164 3.29 -10.24 -6.55
CA TYR A 164 2.88 -11.55 -7.06
C TYR A 164 1.40 -11.59 -7.47
N TYR A 165 0.51 -11.02 -6.66
CA TYR A 165 -0.94 -11.07 -6.91
C TYR A 165 -1.46 -10.00 -7.86
N THR A 166 -0.71 -8.91 -8.07
CA THR A 166 -1.24 -7.73 -8.77
C THR A 166 -0.41 -7.28 -9.98
N GLU A 167 0.85 -7.70 -10.09
CA GLU A 167 1.73 -7.33 -11.18
C GLU A 167 1.99 -8.49 -12.16
N LYS A 168 2.40 -8.12 -13.38
CA LYS A 168 2.98 -9.08 -14.32
C LYS A 168 4.48 -9.16 -14.09
N TRP A 169 5.00 -10.37 -13.91
CA TRP A 169 6.44 -10.60 -13.78
C TRP A 169 7.22 -10.06 -14.99
N ARG A 170 8.36 -9.40 -14.72
CA ARG A 170 9.30 -8.89 -15.74
C ARG A 170 10.74 -9.02 -15.21
N PRO A 171 11.73 -9.37 -16.07
CA PRO A 171 13.13 -9.47 -15.64
C PRO A 171 13.71 -8.20 -14.99
N PHE A 172 13.25 -7.03 -15.46
CA PHE A 172 13.67 -5.72 -14.93
C PHE A 172 12.91 -5.29 -13.67
N ARG A 173 11.86 -6.02 -13.26
CA ARG A 173 11.22 -5.86 -11.94
C ARG A 173 12.01 -6.67 -10.91
N PHE A 174 13.27 -6.26 -10.75
CA PHE A 174 14.28 -6.80 -9.83
C PHE A 174 14.68 -8.27 -9.92
N ASP A 175 14.07 -9.11 -10.76
CA ASP A 175 14.47 -10.52 -10.91
C ASP A 175 15.95 -10.71 -11.31
N ILE A 176 16.45 -9.91 -12.26
CA ILE A 176 17.87 -9.95 -12.65
C ILE A 176 18.78 -9.57 -11.48
N SER A 177 18.39 -8.54 -10.72
CA SER A 177 19.12 -8.06 -9.55
C SER A 177 19.16 -9.15 -8.47
N HIS A 178 18.01 -9.74 -8.14
CA HIS A 178 17.88 -10.85 -7.20
C HIS A 178 18.78 -12.03 -7.57
N LYS A 179 18.71 -12.50 -8.82
CA LYS A 179 19.56 -13.59 -9.33
C LYS A 179 21.05 -13.25 -9.21
N GLY A 180 21.42 -12.00 -9.49
CA GLY A 180 22.78 -11.51 -9.30
C GLY A 180 23.26 -11.59 -7.84
N HIS A 181 22.37 -11.39 -6.87
CA HIS A 181 22.66 -11.58 -5.44
C HIS A 181 22.75 -13.06 -5.05
N VAL A 182 21.90 -13.92 -5.63
CA VAL A 182 21.95 -15.37 -5.40
C VAL A 182 23.29 -15.95 -5.86
N ILE A 183 23.71 -15.65 -7.10
CA ILE A 183 24.96 -16.17 -7.69
C ILE A 183 26.20 -15.73 -6.89
N ARG A 184 26.18 -14.52 -6.33
CA ARG A 184 27.30 -13.96 -5.55
C ARG A 184 27.23 -14.29 -4.06
N ASN A 185 26.21 -15.04 -3.62
CA ASN A 185 25.92 -15.29 -2.20
C ASN A 185 25.81 -14.00 -1.36
N THR A 186 25.14 -12.98 -1.91
CA THR A 186 24.95 -11.65 -1.31
C THR A 186 23.47 -11.29 -1.10
N VAL A 187 22.56 -12.28 -1.05
CA VAL A 187 21.12 -12.05 -0.80
C VAL A 187 20.88 -11.27 0.51
N HIS A 188 21.66 -11.55 1.55
CA HIS A 188 21.62 -10.83 2.84
C HIS A 188 21.97 -9.33 2.75
N LYS A 189 22.47 -8.85 1.59
CA LYS A 189 22.77 -7.44 1.35
C LYS A 189 21.62 -6.68 0.67
N ILE A 190 20.57 -7.38 0.25
CA ILE A 190 19.38 -6.75 -0.32
C ILE A 190 18.67 -5.99 0.79
N LYS A 191 18.51 -4.68 0.61
CA LYS A 191 17.80 -3.80 1.55
C LYS A 191 16.39 -3.44 1.09
N ASP A 192 16.21 -3.32 -0.22
CA ASP A 192 14.93 -3.03 -0.84
C ASP A 192 14.08 -4.30 -0.90
N PRO A 193 12.92 -4.33 -0.22
CA PRO A 193 12.05 -5.51 -0.20
C PRO A 193 11.47 -5.90 -1.57
N HIS A 194 11.35 -4.95 -2.51
CA HIS A 194 10.94 -5.25 -3.88
C HIS A 194 12.01 -6.07 -4.63
N ASN A 195 13.28 -5.92 -4.22
CA ASN A 195 14.40 -6.54 -4.89
C ASN A 195 14.54 -8.04 -4.60
N ASP A 196 13.78 -8.57 -3.64
CA ASP A 196 13.69 -10.01 -3.40
C ASP A 196 12.28 -10.56 -3.22
N GLY A 197 11.28 -9.71 -2.98
CA GLY A 197 9.89 -10.10 -2.75
C GLY A 197 9.27 -10.91 -3.88
N PHE A 198 9.10 -10.33 -5.08
CA PHE A 198 8.44 -11.02 -6.21
C PHE A 198 9.12 -12.35 -6.55
N SER A 199 10.45 -12.35 -6.67
CA SER A 199 11.21 -13.53 -7.11
C SER A 199 11.11 -14.68 -6.10
N LYS A 200 11.14 -14.38 -4.79
CA LYS A 200 10.93 -15.39 -3.75
C LYS A 200 9.50 -15.92 -3.77
N SER A 201 8.51 -15.05 -3.93
CA SER A 201 7.09 -15.44 -4.00
C SER A 201 6.82 -16.36 -5.18
N LEU A 202 7.37 -16.03 -6.37
CA LEU A 202 7.32 -16.89 -7.56
C LEU A 202 7.99 -18.24 -7.34
N TYR A 203 9.16 -18.25 -6.71
CA TYR A 203 9.84 -19.50 -6.39
C TYR A 203 9.00 -20.37 -5.44
N LEU A 204 8.40 -19.79 -4.41
CA LEU A 204 7.53 -20.52 -3.48
C LEU A 204 6.31 -21.09 -4.19
N ALA A 205 5.64 -20.29 -5.02
CA ALA A 205 4.50 -20.72 -5.83
C ALA A 205 4.87 -21.87 -6.80
N ASP A 206 5.99 -21.76 -7.52
CA ASP A 206 6.46 -22.80 -8.44
C ASP A 206 6.81 -24.11 -7.71
N ARG A 207 7.38 -24.02 -6.51
CA ARG A 207 7.82 -25.19 -5.73
C ARG A 207 6.73 -25.88 -4.95
N PHE A 208 5.79 -25.11 -4.40
CA PHE A 208 4.84 -25.59 -3.40
C PHE A 208 3.38 -25.42 -3.84
N GLY A 209 3.13 -24.77 -4.96
CA GLY A 209 1.79 -24.36 -5.38
C GLY A 209 1.38 -23.01 -4.78
N ASP A 210 0.46 -22.34 -5.46
CA ASP A 210 -0.15 -21.06 -5.09
C ASP A 210 -1.64 -21.18 -4.75
N SER A 211 -2.15 -22.40 -4.78
CA SER A 211 -3.52 -22.77 -4.46
C SER A 211 -3.53 -23.81 -3.34
N THR A 212 -4.49 -23.64 -2.44
CA THR A 212 -4.95 -24.68 -1.49
C THR A 212 -6.08 -25.48 -2.11
#